data_AF-A0A936MN76-F1
#
_entry.id   AF-A0A936MN76-F1
#
_cell.length_a   1.000
_cell.length_b   1.000
_cell.length_c   1.000
_cell.angle_alpha   90.00
_cell.angle_beta   90.00
_cell.angle_gamma   90.00
#
_symmetry.space_group_name_H-M   'P 1'
#
loop_
_entity.id
_entity.type
_entity.pdbx_description
1 polymer ?
#
loop_
_entity_poly.entity_id
_entity_poly.type
_entity_poly.pdbx_seq_one_letter_code
_entity_poly.pdbx_strand_id
1 'polypeptide(L)'
;MTNPDSNVLELLLADISGARVLNGGLDAASAERPPLPDKVPPGVDAMKLDAPDADPNDLSCQRWGIIIPDTKAGDAMLEAITPLCKLRAAEQGGIEPRVFRARPGMNVQEAFHWKNDVLRDEDRLPADERPRYLLILGDLDGVSAELGYVLANGSFVGRIHFDDSPGYAAYAEKVVRLAKEPTSFARARADFLVAQDDSPETRKADLQLVEPCRELALRRRSRPFAGDMGDTRYVSTVREVLNHCASEQPRVLLSVGHGIGRSAKYPWASVSEQRRLQGALLLDATGGPENTLTAESVAGAPFLPGGLWFMFACFGAGTPSKSAFYKWLKQLAALGRLRESADDVLASLPVDGEKPFIAALPKAALANPQGPLAILGHLDLAWAYSFTNVERGGRSQAARIFSSLNVMVNGSRVGVAHDALMQAYREVNHLLSSYFEERREAEVEARPCTITPASFAHTFMLRNDLQGYVLLGDPAVRLPLAGTKDAAKSDAEAPAPRKNVAEMEQAVLVAIAGNRRKEAIAAEHDVDVNELDRWIDTYQTAGREALGRMQ
;
A
#
# COMPACT_ATOMS: atom_id res chain seq x y z
N MET A 1 0.99 23.20 51.92
CA MET A 1 2.05 22.17 51.78
C MET A 1 1.35 20.84 51.51
N THR A 2 1.08 20.57 50.24
CA THR A 2 0.56 19.31 49.73
C THR A 2 1.74 18.58 49.08
N ASN A 3 1.84 17.29 49.37
CA ASN A 3 2.96 16.42 49.03
C ASN A 3 3.29 16.47 47.51
N PRO A 4 4.56 16.62 47.08
CA PRO A 4 4.90 16.68 45.64
C PRO A 4 4.84 15.33 44.90
N ASP A 5 4.59 14.22 45.60
CA ASP A 5 4.68 12.86 45.06
C ASP A 5 3.31 12.20 44.84
N SER A 6 2.35 12.88 44.22
CA SER A 6 1.15 12.21 43.69
C SER A 6 1.35 11.92 42.20
N ASN A 7 1.91 10.75 41.93
CA ASN A 7 2.06 10.19 40.59
C ASN A 7 0.63 9.86 40.10
N VAL A 8 0.02 10.77 39.36
CA VAL A 8 -1.36 10.68 38.91
C VAL A 8 -1.35 10.93 37.41
N LEU A 9 -1.93 10.02 36.62
CA LEU A 9 -2.09 10.25 35.18
C LEU A 9 -3.24 11.25 34.99
N GLU A 10 -2.91 12.45 34.56
CA GLU A 10 -3.88 13.55 34.42
C GLU A 10 -4.59 13.50 33.06
N LEU A 11 -5.93 13.57 33.06
CA LEU A 11 -6.70 13.84 31.84
C LEU A 11 -6.74 15.35 31.61
N LEU A 12 -6.20 15.80 30.48
CA LEU A 12 -6.18 17.21 30.07
C LEU A 12 -7.47 17.63 29.37
N LEU A 13 -8.61 17.33 30.01
CA LEU A 13 -9.93 17.74 29.57
C LEU A 13 -10.56 18.62 30.64
N ALA A 14 -10.90 19.85 30.27
CA ALA A 14 -11.68 20.74 31.09
C ALA A 14 -13.02 21.03 30.40
N ASP A 15 -14.06 21.25 31.18
CA ASP A 15 -15.32 21.75 30.65
C ASP A 15 -15.22 23.24 30.27
N ILE A 16 -16.29 23.77 29.69
CA ILE A 16 -16.44 25.19 29.30
C ILE A 16 -16.25 26.16 30.50
N SER A 17 -16.43 25.71 31.73
CA SER A 17 -16.18 26.52 32.93
C SER A 17 -14.71 26.48 33.41
N GLY A 18 -13.88 25.66 32.77
CA GLY A 18 -12.48 25.44 33.13
C GLY A 18 -12.28 24.38 34.21
N ALA A 19 -13.33 23.66 34.61
CA ALA A 19 -13.22 22.58 35.59
C ALA A 19 -12.67 21.32 34.92
N ARG A 20 -11.64 20.71 35.51
CA ARG A 20 -11.07 19.44 35.01
C ARG A 20 -12.14 18.34 35.11
N VAL A 21 -12.37 17.62 34.02
CA VAL A 21 -13.41 16.58 33.93
C VAL A 21 -13.08 15.37 34.80
N LEU A 22 -11.79 15.13 35.09
CA LEU A 22 -11.33 14.12 36.05
C LEU A 22 -10.43 14.78 37.09
N ASN A 23 -11.05 15.28 38.16
CA ASN A 23 -10.38 16.02 39.24
C ASN A 23 -9.36 15.20 40.05
N GLY A 24 -9.34 13.87 39.92
CA GLY A 24 -8.41 12.99 40.63
C GLY A 24 -7.39 12.26 39.75
N GLY A 25 -7.44 12.46 38.43
CA GLY A 25 -6.72 11.64 37.44
C GLY A 25 -6.91 10.13 37.66
N LEU A 26 -6.04 9.31 37.06
CA LEU A 26 -5.94 7.88 37.36
C LEU A 26 -4.79 7.66 38.34
N ASP A 27 -5.00 6.78 39.32
CA ASP A 27 -3.97 6.33 40.25
C ASP A 27 -2.81 5.69 39.47
N ALA A 28 -1.57 6.17 39.64
CA ALA A 28 -0.41 5.56 39.00
C ALA A 28 -0.17 4.11 39.44
N ALA A 29 -0.75 3.63 40.54
CA ALA A 29 -0.76 2.20 40.87
C ALA A 29 -1.44 1.35 39.78
N SER A 30 -2.35 1.95 38.99
CA SER A 30 -2.91 1.34 37.76
C SER A 30 -1.85 1.14 36.67
N ALA A 31 -0.73 1.85 36.78
CA ALA A 31 0.48 1.79 35.96
C ALA A 31 1.71 1.30 36.75
N GLU A 32 1.55 0.61 37.88
CA GLU A 32 2.65 -0.06 38.62
C GLU A 32 2.81 -1.55 38.26
N ARG A 33 1.89 -2.12 37.47
CA ARG A 33 2.11 -3.38 36.73
C ARG A 33 1.90 -3.29 35.21
N PRO A 34 2.43 -2.28 34.51
CA PRO A 34 2.67 -2.38 33.08
C PRO A 34 3.84 -3.35 32.91
N PRO A 35 3.82 -4.23 31.90
CA PRO A 35 5.00 -5.02 31.58
C PRO A 35 6.17 -4.06 31.35
N LEU A 36 7.20 -4.16 32.18
CA LEU A 36 8.42 -3.36 32.07
C LEU A 36 9.18 -3.81 30.84
N PRO A 37 9.55 -2.88 29.97
CA PRO A 37 10.44 -3.20 28.88
C PRO A 37 11.91 -3.17 29.45
N ASP A 38 12.71 -4.20 29.11
CA ASP A 38 14.15 -4.42 29.39
C ASP A 38 15.07 -3.18 29.10
N LYS A 39 16.28 -3.11 29.65
CA LYS A 39 17.18 -1.96 29.39
C LYS A 39 18.02 -2.14 28.11
N VAL A 40 17.94 -1.18 27.18
CA VAL A 40 18.83 -1.09 26.00
C VAL A 40 20.29 -0.82 26.45
N PRO A 41 21.30 -1.52 25.91
CA PRO A 41 22.71 -1.29 26.22
C PRO A 41 23.21 0.10 25.75
N PRO A 42 24.08 0.79 26.52
CA PRO A 42 24.69 2.05 26.07
C PRO A 42 25.80 1.78 25.04
N GLY A 43 25.73 2.41 23.86
CA GLY A 43 26.86 2.43 22.91
C GLY A 43 26.54 2.37 21.41
N VAL A 44 25.28 2.36 20.99
CA VAL A 44 24.91 2.58 19.58
C VAL A 44 24.59 4.06 19.41
N ASP A 45 25.04 4.67 18.31
CA ASP A 45 24.89 6.08 17.99
C ASP A 45 23.39 6.45 17.87
N ALA A 46 22.78 6.72 19.02
CA ALA A 46 21.34 6.87 19.20
C ALA A 46 20.90 8.27 18.79
N MET A 47 20.72 8.51 17.49
CA MET A 47 19.92 9.63 17.01
C MET A 47 19.37 9.36 15.61
N LYS A 48 18.31 8.56 15.47
CA LYS A 48 17.21 8.78 14.50
C LYS A 48 16.01 7.91 14.85
N LEU A 49 15.19 8.26 15.86
CA LEU A 49 13.87 7.64 16.09
C LEU A 49 13.15 7.29 14.77
N ASP A 50 12.24 6.31 14.76
CA ASP A 50 11.28 6.03 13.65
C ASP A 50 11.09 7.34 12.86
N ALA A 51 11.54 7.38 11.61
CA ALA A 51 11.69 8.62 10.84
C ALA A 51 10.51 8.78 9.86
N PRO A 52 9.28 9.08 10.35
CA PRO A 52 8.11 9.22 9.50
C PRO A 52 8.24 10.41 8.55
N ASP A 53 9.13 11.35 8.84
CA ASP A 53 9.48 12.53 8.06
C ASP A 53 10.53 12.25 6.98
N ALA A 54 11.29 11.15 7.08
CA ALA A 54 12.25 10.74 6.05
C ALA A 54 11.52 10.24 4.79
N ASP A 55 12.20 10.32 3.64
CA ASP A 55 11.67 9.80 2.38
C ASP A 55 11.30 8.32 2.56
N PRO A 56 10.03 7.92 2.30
CA PRO A 56 9.63 6.53 2.41
C PRO A 56 10.43 5.61 1.49
N ASN A 57 11.07 6.10 0.41
CA ASN A 57 11.91 5.29 -0.48
C ASN A 57 13.35 5.07 -0.01
N ASP A 58 13.79 5.82 1.01
CA ASP A 58 15.15 5.71 1.55
C ASP A 58 15.25 4.51 2.50
N LEU A 59 15.75 3.38 1.98
CA LEU A 59 15.87 2.17 2.77
C LEU A 59 16.87 2.30 3.94
N SER A 60 17.84 3.22 3.85
CA SER A 60 18.78 3.46 4.95
C SER A 60 18.09 4.08 6.17
N CYS A 61 17.08 4.93 5.95
CA CYS A 61 16.27 5.50 7.04
C CYS A 61 15.10 4.60 7.43
N GLN A 62 14.45 3.95 6.45
CA GLN A 62 13.24 3.18 6.71
C GLN A 62 13.50 1.75 7.18
N ARG A 63 14.71 1.21 6.96
CA ARG A 63 15.17 -0.14 7.31
C ARG A 63 14.34 -1.26 6.67
N TRP A 64 14.95 -2.43 6.55
CA TRP A 64 14.34 -3.62 5.95
C TRP A 64 14.57 -4.86 6.82
N GLY A 65 13.51 -5.62 7.03
CA GLY A 65 13.49 -6.82 7.86
C GLY A 65 12.64 -7.94 7.27
N ILE A 66 12.79 -9.13 7.84
CA ILE A 66 12.17 -10.37 7.34
C ILE A 66 11.39 -11.02 8.47
N ILE A 67 10.21 -11.55 8.15
CA ILE A 67 9.40 -12.35 9.04
C ILE A 67 9.31 -13.76 8.45
N ILE A 68 9.70 -14.77 9.22
CA ILE A 68 9.65 -16.16 8.79
C ILE A 68 8.86 -17.01 9.79
N PRO A 69 8.25 -18.13 9.35
CA PRO A 69 7.65 -19.09 10.27
C PRO A 69 8.70 -19.60 11.25
N ASP A 70 8.31 -19.80 12.50
CA ASP A 70 9.16 -20.40 13.53
C ASP A 70 9.27 -21.93 13.35
N THR A 71 9.88 -22.34 12.23
CA THR A 71 10.03 -23.74 11.80
C THR A 71 11.30 -23.91 10.97
N LYS A 72 11.78 -25.15 10.82
CA LYS A 72 12.89 -25.49 9.91
C LYS A 72 12.62 -25.12 8.45
N ALA A 73 11.36 -25.17 8.03
CA ALA A 73 10.99 -24.73 6.68
C ALA A 73 11.21 -23.22 6.52
N GLY A 74 10.94 -22.42 7.55
CA GLY A 74 11.26 -21.01 7.58
C GLY A 74 12.76 -20.72 7.47
N ASP A 75 13.61 -21.53 8.12
CA ASP A 75 15.07 -21.42 7.98
C ASP A 75 15.53 -21.67 6.54
N ALA A 76 15.01 -22.72 5.91
CA ALA A 76 15.33 -23.04 4.51
C ALA A 76 14.87 -21.95 3.54
N MET A 77 13.72 -21.31 3.80
CA MET A 77 13.25 -20.16 3.01
C MET A 77 14.20 -18.96 3.15
N LEU A 78 14.63 -18.66 4.38
CA LEU A 78 15.58 -17.57 4.65
C LEU A 78 16.92 -17.83 3.95
N GLU A 79 17.44 -19.06 4.04
CA GLU A 79 18.67 -19.46 3.36
C GLU A 79 18.56 -19.25 1.83
N ALA A 80 17.44 -19.67 1.24
CA ALA A 80 17.20 -19.54 -0.21
C ALA A 80 17.17 -18.08 -0.71
N ILE A 81 16.79 -17.12 0.14
CA ILE A 81 16.78 -15.69 -0.21
C ILE A 81 18.00 -14.91 0.26
N THR A 82 19.06 -15.57 0.74
CA THR A 82 20.31 -14.94 1.16
C THR A 82 20.85 -13.88 0.18
N PRO A 83 20.81 -14.08 -1.16
CA PRO A 83 21.21 -13.05 -2.12
C PRO A 83 20.42 -11.74 -1.98
N LEU A 84 19.11 -11.83 -1.71
CA LEU A 84 18.26 -10.68 -1.48
C LEU A 84 18.59 -9.98 -0.17
N CYS A 85 18.84 -10.73 0.90
CA CYS A 85 19.27 -10.17 2.20
C CYS A 85 20.53 -9.33 2.04
N LYS A 86 21.53 -9.82 1.28
CA LYS A 86 22.78 -9.10 1.01
C LYS A 86 22.55 -7.82 0.20
N LEU A 87 21.65 -7.84 -0.78
CA LEU A 87 21.25 -6.63 -1.51
C LEU A 87 20.65 -5.59 -0.56
N ARG A 88 19.69 -6.00 0.27
CA ARG A 88 19.00 -5.09 1.20
C ARG A 88 19.93 -4.57 2.28
N ALA A 89 20.85 -5.39 2.77
CA ALA A 89 21.92 -4.95 3.67
C ALA A 89 22.74 -3.81 3.05
N ALA A 90 23.17 -3.96 1.79
CA ALA A 90 23.91 -2.92 1.08
C ALA A 90 23.08 -1.63 0.89
N GLU A 91 21.81 -1.75 0.50
CA GLU A 91 20.92 -0.59 0.30
C GLU A 91 20.57 0.14 1.60
N GLN A 92 20.67 -0.51 2.76
CA GLN A 92 20.42 0.10 4.07
C GLN A 92 21.71 0.46 4.85
N GLY A 93 22.84 0.62 4.15
CA GLY A 93 24.10 1.09 4.74
C GLY A 93 25.00 0.00 5.32
N GLY A 94 24.87 -1.24 4.86
CA GLY A 94 25.66 -2.39 5.31
C GLY A 94 25.12 -3.06 6.58
N ILE A 95 23.95 -2.65 7.08
CA ILE A 95 23.32 -3.23 8.26
C ILE A 95 22.55 -4.49 7.85
N GLU A 96 22.82 -5.60 8.52
CA GLU A 96 22.14 -6.87 8.25
C GLU A 96 20.63 -6.77 8.56
N PRO A 97 19.75 -7.30 7.69
CA PRO A 97 18.32 -7.36 7.94
C PRO A 97 17.97 -8.05 9.25
N ARG A 98 17.10 -7.43 10.04
CA ARG A 98 16.53 -8.06 11.22
C ARG A 98 15.60 -9.19 10.80
N VAL A 99 15.77 -10.37 11.40
CA VAL A 99 14.91 -11.54 11.19
C VAL A 99 14.01 -11.72 12.39
N PHE A 100 12.70 -11.78 12.16
CA PHE A 100 11.68 -12.04 13.16
C PHE A 100 11.03 -13.40 12.92
N ARG A 101 10.63 -14.05 14.02
CA ARG A 101 9.95 -15.34 14.00
C ARG A 101 8.48 -15.16 14.34
N ALA A 102 7.61 -15.72 13.50
CA ALA A 102 6.17 -15.76 13.75
C ALA A 102 5.71 -17.19 14.00
N ARG A 103 4.95 -17.39 15.08
CA ARG A 103 4.21 -18.64 15.30
C ARG A 103 3.15 -18.81 14.19
N PRO A 104 2.97 -20.01 13.64
CA PRO A 104 1.90 -20.32 12.69
C PRO A 104 0.50 -20.03 13.27
N GLY A 105 -0.45 -19.67 12.39
CA GLY A 105 -1.88 -19.64 12.72
C GLY A 105 -2.36 -18.53 13.67
N MET A 106 -1.59 -17.45 13.87
CA MET A 106 -2.02 -16.33 14.73
C MET A 106 -3.35 -15.72 14.28
N ASN A 107 -4.28 -15.55 15.21
CA ASN A 107 -5.45 -14.71 15.01
C ASN A 107 -5.08 -13.21 15.12
N VAL A 108 -6.06 -12.32 14.88
CA VAL A 108 -5.82 -10.87 14.89
C VAL A 108 -5.31 -10.33 16.24
N GLN A 109 -5.79 -10.84 17.37
CA GLN A 109 -5.35 -10.40 18.70
C GLN A 109 -3.91 -10.86 18.96
N GLU A 110 -3.60 -12.11 18.65
CA GLU A 110 -2.24 -12.64 18.75
C GLU A 110 -1.26 -11.91 17.84
N ALA A 111 -1.69 -11.52 16.63
CA ALA A 111 -0.89 -10.71 15.72
C ALA A 111 -0.62 -9.29 16.26
N PHE A 112 -1.60 -8.66 16.94
CA PHE A 112 -1.38 -7.39 17.63
C PHE A 112 -0.41 -7.52 18.79
N HIS A 113 -0.53 -8.55 19.62
CA HIS A 113 0.43 -8.84 20.68
C HIS A 113 1.82 -9.05 20.09
N TRP A 114 1.95 -9.87 19.04
CA TRP A 114 3.24 -10.06 18.37
C TRP A 114 3.83 -8.74 17.84
N LYS A 115 3.03 -7.88 17.21
CA LYS A 115 3.51 -6.57 16.74
C LYS A 115 4.05 -5.72 17.90
N ASN A 116 3.38 -5.71 19.04
CA ASN A 116 3.79 -4.92 20.19
C ASN A 116 5.00 -5.53 20.90
N ASP A 117 4.97 -6.84 21.14
CA ASP A 117 5.94 -7.55 21.98
C ASP A 117 7.20 -7.98 21.20
N VAL A 118 7.20 -7.93 19.86
CA VAL A 118 8.33 -8.37 19.03
C VAL A 118 8.83 -7.26 18.11
N LEU A 119 7.94 -6.62 17.34
CA LEU A 119 8.35 -5.56 16.41
C LEU A 119 8.51 -4.19 17.11
N ARG A 120 7.82 -3.99 18.25
CA ARG A 120 7.87 -2.76 19.03
C ARG A 120 8.46 -2.93 20.42
N ASP A 121 9.18 -4.03 20.64
CA ASP A 121 9.98 -4.25 21.84
C ASP A 121 11.09 -3.20 21.89
N GLU A 122 10.86 -2.10 22.62
CA GLU A 122 11.78 -0.94 22.66
C GLU A 122 13.12 -1.27 23.32
N ASP A 123 13.20 -2.40 24.01
CA ASP A 123 14.36 -2.79 24.80
C ASP A 123 15.36 -3.58 23.99
N ARG A 124 14.83 -4.38 23.08
CA ARG A 124 15.59 -5.26 22.20
C ARG A 124 15.67 -4.72 20.79
N LEU A 125 14.82 -3.76 20.45
CA LEU A 125 14.77 -3.11 19.17
C LEU A 125 14.49 -1.61 19.35
N PRO A 126 15.55 -0.79 19.45
CA PRO A 126 15.45 0.65 19.42
C PRO A 126 14.58 1.13 18.24
N ALA A 127 13.80 2.19 18.47
CA ALA A 127 12.84 2.69 17.48
C ALA A 127 13.50 3.11 16.15
N ASP A 128 14.77 3.52 16.18
CA ASP A 128 15.58 3.93 15.04
C ASP A 128 16.12 2.76 14.19
N GLU A 129 16.17 1.56 14.77
CA GLU A 129 16.58 0.34 14.08
C GLU A 129 15.37 -0.46 13.55
N ARG A 130 14.15 -0.02 13.87
CA ARG A 130 12.92 -0.74 13.53
C ARG A 130 12.70 -0.79 12.01
N PRO A 131 12.63 -1.98 11.39
CA PRO A 131 12.33 -2.11 9.98
C PRO A 131 10.88 -1.73 9.66
N ARG A 132 10.73 -0.73 8.80
CA ARG A 132 9.42 -0.37 8.22
C ARG A 132 9.10 -1.20 6.99
N TYR A 133 10.11 -1.61 6.21
CA TYR A 133 9.93 -2.60 5.15
C TYR A 133 10.02 -4.01 5.74
N LEU A 134 8.95 -4.79 5.60
CA LEU A 134 8.84 -6.13 6.16
C LEU A 134 8.48 -7.13 5.08
N LEU A 135 9.39 -8.06 4.78
CA LEU A 135 9.13 -9.19 3.89
C LEU A 135 8.71 -10.43 4.70
N ILE A 136 7.50 -10.91 4.48
CA ILE A 136 7.01 -12.18 5.02
C ILE A 136 7.40 -13.32 4.07
N LEU A 137 8.03 -14.38 4.60
CA LEU A 137 8.25 -15.62 3.86
C LEU A 137 7.22 -16.67 4.27
N GLY A 138 6.76 -17.45 3.30
CA GLY A 138 5.90 -18.61 3.53
C GLY A 138 4.41 -18.35 3.31
N ASP A 139 3.67 -19.46 3.27
CA ASP A 139 2.24 -19.47 2.99
C ASP A 139 1.42 -18.93 4.17
N LEU A 140 0.12 -18.83 3.98
CA LEU A 140 -0.84 -18.30 4.95
C LEU A 140 -0.99 -19.15 6.21
N ASP A 141 -0.64 -20.44 6.17
CA ASP A 141 -0.61 -21.31 7.35
C ASP A 141 0.67 -21.12 8.18
N GLY A 142 1.81 -20.87 7.52
CA GLY A 142 3.10 -20.63 8.17
C GLY A 142 3.21 -19.26 8.83
N VAL A 143 2.79 -18.20 8.14
CA VAL A 143 2.60 -16.86 8.71
C VAL A 143 1.20 -16.38 8.35
N SER A 144 0.37 -16.06 9.34
CA SER A 144 -1.05 -15.78 9.11
C SER A 144 -1.31 -14.52 8.27
N ALA A 145 -2.46 -14.49 7.59
CA ALA A 145 -2.93 -13.29 6.88
C ALA A 145 -3.14 -12.12 7.85
N GLU A 146 -3.66 -12.43 9.04
CA GLU A 146 -3.92 -11.50 10.13
C GLU A 146 -2.68 -10.72 10.54
N LEU A 147 -1.52 -11.39 10.64
CA LEU A 147 -0.27 -10.70 10.93
C LEU A 147 0.10 -9.72 9.82
N GLY A 148 -0.04 -10.11 8.56
CA GLY A 148 0.17 -9.21 7.42
C GLY A 148 -0.72 -7.98 7.48
N TYR A 149 -2.01 -8.15 7.78
CA TYR A 149 -2.97 -7.04 7.90
C TYR A 149 -2.65 -6.09 9.06
N VAL A 150 -2.25 -6.62 10.22
CA VAL A 150 -1.88 -5.82 11.40
C VAL A 150 -0.61 -5.00 11.14
N LEU A 151 0.34 -5.54 10.39
CA LEU A 151 1.59 -4.88 10.05
C LEU A 151 1.42 -3.84 8.94
N ALA A 152 0.60 -4.10 7.92
CA ALA A 152 0.30 -3.15 6.84
C ALA A 152 -0.35 -1.84 7.33
N ASN A 153 -0.80 -1.81 8.58
CA ASN A 153 -1.18 -0.59 9.29
C ASN A 153 0.04 0.10 9.93
N GLY A 154 0.93 0.65 9.08
CA GLY A 154 2.08 1.47 9.48
C GLY A 154 3.43 1.03 8.89
N SER A 155 3.53 -0.22 8.45
CA SER A 155 4.73 -0.78 7.79
C SER A 155 4.46 -1.07 6.30
N PHE A 156 5.51 -1.11 5.51
CA PHE A 156 5.49 -1.55 4.11
C PHE A 156 5.68 -3.06 4.05
N VAL A 157 4.58 -3.80 3.93
CA VAL A 157 4.57 -5.26 4.07
C VAL A 157 4.43 -5.93 2.71
N GLY A 158 5.36 -6.81 2.37
CA GLY A 158 5.23 -7.72 1.23
C GLY A 158 5.33 -9.17 1.68
N ARG A 159 4.87 -10.10 0.84
CA ARG A 159 4.94 -11.54 1.12
C ARG A 159 5.44 -12.30 -0.10
N ILE A 160 6.32 -13.28 0.10
CA ILE A 160 6.62 -14.28 -0.94
C ILE A 160 6.40 -15.69 -0.39
N HIS A 161 5.81 -16.53 -1.23
CA HIS A 161 5.67 -17.95 -0.97
C HIS A 161 5.87 -18.71 -2.29
N PHE A 162 6.67 -19.77 -2.25
CA PHE A 162 6.85 -20.73 -3.33
C PHE A 162 6.78 -22.14 -2.74
N ASP A 163 6.40 -23.11 -3.59
CA ASP A 163 6.21 -24.51 -3.17
C ASP A 163 7.55 -25.21 -2.85
N ASP A 164 8.68 -24.65 -3.30
CA ASP A 164 10.02 -25.18 -3.09
C ASP A 164 11.08 -24.07 -2.94
N SER A 165 12.27 -24.44 -2.43
CA SER A 165 13.41 -23.52 -2.26
C SER A 165 13.92 -22.91 -3.58
N PRO A 166 14.00 -23.65 -4.71
CA PRO A 166 14.34 -23.07 -6.01
C PRO A 166 13.47 -21.87 -6.42
N GLY A 167 12.16 -21.88 -6.11
CA GLY A 167 11.30 -20.72 -6.37
C GLY A 167 11.72 -19.46 -5.62
N TYR A 168 12.10 -19.59 -4.34
CA TYR A 168 12.64 -18.47 -3.55
C TYR A 168 13.96 -17.96 -4.10
N ALA A 169 14.87 -18.87 -4.48
CA ALA A 169 16.17 -18.52 -5.05
C ALA A 169 15.99 -17.79 -6.40
N ALA A 170 15.15 -18.32 -7.30
CA ALA A 170 14.87 -17.70 -8.60
C ALA A 170 14.29 -16.29 -8.47
N TYR A 171 13.37 -16.09 -7.51
CA TYR A 171 12.85 -14.76 -7.19
C TYR A 171 13.96 -13.81 -6.71
N ALA A 172 14.74 -14.24 -5.71
CA ALA A 172 15.82 -13.43 -5.13
C ALA A 172 16.87 -13.05 -6.18
N GLU A 173 17.30 -14.00 -7.01
CA GLU A 173 18.26 -13.78 -8.10
C GLU A 173 17.72 -12.79 -9.14
N LYS A 174 16.44 -12.91 -9.53
CA LYS A 174 15.79 -11.95 -10.44
C LYS A 174 15.80 -10.53 -9.86
N VAL A 175 15.42 -10.38 -8.59
CA VAL A 175 15.41 -9.06 -7.92
C VAL A 175 16.82 -8.47 -7.87
N VAL A 176 17.82 -9.26 -7.47
CA VAL A 176 19.22 -8.82 -7.39
C VAL A 176 19.76 -8.41 -8.75
N ARG A 177 19.49 -9.21 -9.79
CA ARG A 177 19.92 -8.90 -11.16
C ARG A 177 19.34 -7.57 -11.62
N LEU A 178 18.03 -7.39 -11.52
CA LEU A 178 17.35 -6.17 -11.99
C LEU A 178 17.68 -4.92 -11.16
N ALA A 179 18.04 -5.09 -9.88
CA ALA A 179 18.51 -3.98 -9.05
C ALA A 179 19.93 -3.52 -9.42
N LYS A 180 20.81 -4.44 -9.79
CA LYS A 180 22.21 -4.15 -10.17
C LYS A 180 22.34 -3.69 -11.63
N GLU A 181 21.47 -4.20 -12.49
CA GLU A 181 21.47 -3.94 -13.92
C GLU A 181 20.10 -3.36 -14.33
N PRO A 182 19.84 -2.08 -14.01
CA PRO A 182 18.61 -1.43 -14.42
C PRO A 182 18.54 -1.33 -15.94
N THR A 183 17.32 -1.24 -16.46
CA THR A 183 17.09 -1.11 -17.91
C THR A 183 17.55 0.27 -18.42
N SER A 184 17.65 0.40 -19.74
CA SER A 184 17.94 1.68 -20.40
C SER A 184 16.75 2.65 -20.44
N PHE A 185 15.56 2.22 -20.02
CA PHE A 185 14.34 3.03 -20.09
C PHE A 185 14.24 4.02 -18.92
N ALA A 186 14.17 5.31 -19.21
CA ALA A 186 14.00 6.35 -18.19
C ALA A 186 12.57 6.45 -17.63
N ARG A 187 11.58 5.90 -18.35
CA ARG A 187 10.15 5.99 -18.01
C ARG A 187 9.49 4.62 -18.10
N ALA A 188 8.63 4.34 -17.14
CA ALA A 188 7.80 3.14 -17.13
C ALA A 188 6.59 3.30 -18.05
N ARG A 189 6.05 2.19 -18.54
CA ARG A 189 4.73 2.17 -19.20
C ARG A 189 3.62 1.89 -18.19
N ALA A 190 2.46 2.51 -18.35
CA ALA A 190 1.26 2.19 -17.58
C ALA A 190 0.21 1.54 -18.49
N ASP A 191 0.11 0.21 -18.43
CA ASP A 191 -0.79 -0.59 -19.28
C ASP A 191 -2.06 -1.01 -18.52
N PHE A 192 -3.15 -1.16 -19.26
CA PHE A 192 -4.44 -1.61 -18.73
C PHE A 192 -4.94 -2.81 -19.52
N LEU A 193 -5.36 -3.86 -18.83
CA LEU A 193 -5.89 -5.08 -19.42
C LEU A 193 -7.26 -5.39 -18.85
N VAL A 194 -8.24 -5.63 -19.71
CA VAL A 194 -9.62 -5.96 -19.33
C VAL A 194 -10.01 -7.28 -19.99
N ALA A 195 -10.47 -8.24 -19.20
CA ALA A 195 -11.01 -9.51 -19.71
C ALA A 195 -12.27 -9.27 -20.55
N GLN A 196 -12.44 -9.99 -21.65
CA GLN A 196 -13.63 -9.97 -22.50
C GLN A 196 -14.57 -11.12 -22.13
N ASP A 197 -15.03 -11.11 -20.89
CA ASP A 197 -15.99 -12.09 -20.36
C ASP A 197 -17.46 -11.67 -20.53
N ASP A 198 -17.71 -10.50 -21.15
CA ASP A 198 -19.01 -9.86 -21.33
C ASP A 198 -19.84 -9.63 -20.05
N SER A 199 -19.25 -9.86 -18.87
CA SER A 199 -19.94 -9.76 -17.60
C SER A 199 -20.26 -8.30 -17.22
N PRO A 200 -21.40 -8.04 -16.55
CA PRO A 200 -21.71 -6.72 -16.00
C PRO A 200 -20.63 -6.19 -15.04
N GLU A 201 -20.00 -7.08 -14.26
CA GLU A 201 -18.98 -6.76 -13.27
C GLU A 201 -17.70 -6.24 -13.92
N THR A 202 -17.19 -6.95 -14.93
CA THR A 202 -15.99 -6.53 -15.67
C THR A 202 -16.25 -5.24 -16.45
N ARG A 203 -17.43 -5.11 -17.08
CA ARG A 203 -17.84 -3.86 -17.75
C ARG A 203 -17.93 -2.68 -16.78
N LYS A 204 -18.44 -2.91 -15.56
CA LYS A 204 -18.49 -1.88 -14.53
C LYS A 204 -17.09 -1.48 -14.08
N ALA A 205 -16.19 -2.43 -13.87
CA ALA A 205 -14.82 -2.15 -13.51
C ALA A 205 -14.07 -1.39 -14.62
N ASP A 206 -14.32 -1.70 -15.88
CA ASP A 206 -13.78 -0.93 -17.00
C ASP A 206 -14.21 0.55 -16.93
N LEU A 207 -15.52 0.79 -16.89
CA LEU A 207 -16.11 2.15 -16.86
C LEU A 207 -15.81 2.94 -15.57
N GLN A 208 -15.67 2.26 -14.43
CA GLN A 208 -15.56 2.91 -13.12
C GLN A 208 -14.17 2.85 -12.48
N LEU A 209 -13.25 2.05 -13.04
CA LEU A 209 -11.87 1.95 -12.59
C LEU A 209 -10.87 2.23 -13.71
N VAL A 210 -10.93 1.48 -14.82
CA VAL A 210 -9.91 1.58 -15.88
C VAL A 210 -9.98 2.92 -16.60
N GLU A 211 -11.14 3.30 -17.13
CA GLU A 211 -11.30 4.57 -17.83
C GLU A 211 -10.98 5.78 -16.93
N PRO A 212 -11.48 5.87 -15.68
CA PRO A 212 -11.15 6.99 -14.81
C PRO A 212 -9.67 7.04 -14.39
N CYS A 213 -9.00 5.89 -14.22
CA CYS A 213 -7.55 5.87 -14.00
C CYS A 213 -6.77 6.50 -15.17
N ARG A 214 -7.19 6.21 -16.41
CA ARG A 214 -6.56 6.81 -17.60
C ARG A 214 -6.82 8.30 -17.67
N GLU A 215 -8.05 8.72 -17.40
CA GLU A 215 -8.42 10.13 -17.36
C GLU A 215 -7.61 10.90 -16.29
N LEU A 216 -7.46 10.32 -15.10
CA LEU A 216 -6.65 10.90 -14.02
C LEU A 216 -5.18 11.01 -14.41
N ALA A 217 -4.62 10.02 -15.12
CA ALA A 217 -3.25 10.08 -15.62
C ALA A 217 -3.04 11.21 -16.63
N LEU A 218 -4.01 11.42 -17.54
CA LEU A 218 -3.95 12.45 -18.58
C LEU A 218 -4.17 13.88 -18.04
N ARG A 219 -4.93 14.04 -16.95
CA ARG A 219 -5.35 15.36 -16.43
C ARG A 219 -4.32 16.07 -15.54
N ARG A 220 -3.22 15.42 -15.13
CA ARG A 220 -2.28 16.02 -14.17
C ARG A 220 -1.45 17.15 -14.80
N ARG A 221 -1.81 18.39 -14.45
CA ARG A 221 -1.14 19.63 -14.89
C ARG A 221 0.04 20.08 -14.00
N SER A 222 0.06 19.71 -12.71
CA SER A 222 1.04 20.23 -11.73
C SER A 222 2.27 19.36 -11.52
N ARG A 223 2.17 18.05 -11.78
CA ARG A 223 3.30 17.12 -11.93
C ARG A 223 2.94 16.14 -13.04
N PRO A 224 3.68 16.09 -14.16
CA PRO A 224 3.36 15.16 -15.23
C PRO A 224 3.43 13.74 -14.68
N PHE A 225 2.49 12.89 -15.14
CA PHE A 225 2.58 11.45 -14.92
C PHE A 225 3.92 10.98 -15.50
N ALA A 226 4.82 10.47 -14.66
CA ALA A 226 6.21 10.23 -15.10
C ALA A 226 6.33 9.02 -16.02
N GLY A 227 5.30 8.18 -16.12
CA GLY A 227 5.27 7.08 -17.08
C GLY A 227 4.68 7.47 -18.43
N ASP A 228 4.97 6.65 -19.42
CA ASP A 228 4.28 6.67 -20.70
C ASP A 228 2.94 5.95 -20.56
N MET A 229 1.87 6.62 -20.96
CA MET A 229 0.55 5.99 -20.99
C MET A 229 0.52 4.89 -22.04
N GLY A 230 0.23 3.67 -21.60
CA GLY A 230 0.01 2.52 -22.44
C GLY A 230 -1.40 2.43 -23.00
N ASP A 231 -1.64 1.39 -23.78
CA ASP A 231 -2.95 1.10 -24.34
C ASP A 231 -3.84 0.39 -23.32
N THR A 232 -5.16 0.60 -23.41
CA THR A 232 -6.11 -0.35 -22.85
C THR A 232 -6.28 -1.50 -23.83
N ARG A 233 -6.07 -2.72 -23.35
CA ARG A 233 -6.23 -3.95 -24.13
C ARG A 233 -7.38 -4.76 -23.57
N TYR A 234 -8.35 -5.02 -24.43
CA TYR A 234 -9.40 -5.99 -24.17
C TYR A 234 -8.91 -7.33 -24.71
N VAL A 235 -8.86 -8.34 -23.86
CA VAL A 235 -8.25 -9.64 -24.17
C VAL A 235 -9.22 -10.76 -23.83
N SER A 236 -9.21 -11.81 -24.65
CA SER A 236 -10.01 -13.01 -24.45
C SER A 236 -9.15 -14.27 -24.35
N THR A 237 -7.89 -14.22 -24.78
CA THR A 237 -7.00 -15.39 -24.83
C THR A 237 -5.69 -15.17 -24.08
N VAL A 238 -5.13 -16.25 -23.53
CA VAL A 238 -3.82 -16.26 -22.86
C VAL A 238 -2.73 -15.75 -23.80
N ARG A 239 -2.79 -16.11 -25.08
CA ARG A 239 -1.81 -15.69 -26.09
C ARG A 239 -1.79 -14.17 -26.27
N GLU A 240 -2.93 -13.51 -26.28
CA GLU A 240 -3.00 -12.04 -26.35
C GLU A 240 -2.33 -11.39 -25.14
N VAL A 241 -2.59 -11.93 -23.95
CA VAL A 241 -1.97 -11.47 -22.70
C VAL A 241 -0.46 -11.61 -22.74
N LEU A 242 0.04 -12.81 -23.07
CA LEU A 242 1.48 -13.09 -23.11
C LEU A 242 2.18 -12.22 -24.16
N ASN A 243 1.62 -12.10 -25.35
CA ASN A 243 2.18 -11.24 -26.41
C ASN A 243 2.28 -9.78 -25.97
N HIS A 244 1.27 -9.27 -25.28
CA HIS A 244 1.27 -7.90 -24.76
C HIS A 244 2.29 -7.70 -23.64
N CYS A 245 2.40 -8.68 -22.73
CA CYS A 245 3.23 -8.59 -21.53
C CYS A 245 4.70 -8.98 -21.77
N ALA A 246 5.06 -9.49 -22.95
CA ALA A 246 6.42 -9.98 -23.24
C ALA A 246 7.47 -8.89 -23.47
N SER A 247 7.08 -7.62 -23.67
CA SER A 247 8.04 -6.56 -24.00
C SER A 247 8.90 -6.15 -22.81
N GLU A 248 10.19 -5.89 -23.08
CA GLU A 248 11.23 -5.59 -22.10
C GLU A 248 11.13 -4.22 -21.42
N GLN A 249 10.27 -3.31 -21.91
CA GLN A 249 10.08 -2.01 -21.25
C GLN A 249 9.40 -2.22 -19.89
N PRO A 250 10.01 -1.76 -18.77
CA PRO A 250 9.40 -1.85 -17.46
C PRO A 250 8.03 -1.20 -17.42
N ARG A 251 7.06 -1.89 -16.82
CA ARG A 251 5.68 -1.43 -16.81
C ARG A 251 4.95 -1.72 -15.51
N VAL A 252 3.93 -0.92 -15.28
CA VAL A 252 2.88 -1.19 -14.31
C VAL A 252 1.66 -1.64 -15.09
N LEU A 253 1.19 -2.87 -14.83
CA LEU A 253 -0.03 -3.40 -15.41
C LEU A 253 -1.17 -3.29 -14.39
N LEU A 254 -2.30 -2.69 -14.75
CA LEU A 254 -3.58 -2.93 -14.07
C LEU A 254 -4.38 -3.94 -14.91
N SER A 255 -4.66 -5.12 -14.37
CA SER A 255 -5.58 -6.09 -14.99
C SER A 255 -6.90 -6.16 -14.23
N VAL A 256 -7.99 -6.28 -14.98
CA VAL A 256 -9.36 -6.45 -14.47
C VAL A 256 -9.99 -7.68 -15.10
N GLY A 257 -10.52 -8.57 -14.27
CA GLY A 257 -11.29 -9.74 -14.69
C GLY A 257 -11.75 -10.58 -13.50
N HIS A 258 -12.30 -11.76 -13.78
CA HIS A 258 -12.67 -12.70 -12.72
C HIS A 258 -11.51 -13.61 -12.35
N GLY A 259 -11.38 -13.89 -11.05
CA GLY A 259 -10.55 -14.97 -10.57
C GLY A 259 -11.39 -16.23 -10.42
N ILE A 260 -10.88 -17.38 -10.88
CA ILE A 260 -11.60 -18.64 -10.77
C ILE A 260 -11.80 -18.99 -9.29
N GLY A 261 -13.04 -19.32 -8.93
CA GLY A 261 -13.43 -19.87 -7.64
C GLY A 261 -14.34 -21.08 -7.82
N ARG A 262 -14.69 -21.74 -6.71
CA ARG A 262 -15.65 -22.85 -6.73
C ARG A 262 -17.06 -22.31 -6.97
N SER A 263 -17.86 -23.06 -7.75
CA SER A 263 -19.32 -22.86 -7.81
C SER A 263 -20.05 -24.18 -7.58
N ALA A 264 -21.36 -24.12 -7.29
CA ALA A 264 -22.19 -25.32 -7.19
C ALA A 264 -22.24 -26.12 -8.50
N LYS A 265 -22.15 -25.43 -9.65
CA LYS A 265 -22.18 -26.04 -10.99
C LYS A 265 -20.82 -26.63 -11.40
N TYR A 266 -19.73 -26.05 -10.90
CA TYR A 266 -18.36 -26.46 -11.21
C TYR A 266 -17.57 -26.62 -9.91
N PRO A 267 -17.72 -27.75 -9.19
CA PRO A 267 -16.93 -28.05 -8.02
C PRO A 267 -15.48 -28.40 -8.39
N TRP A 268 -14.55 -28.18 -7.47
CA TRP A 268 -13.20 -28.70 -7.60
C TRP A 268 -13.22 -30.23 -7.55
N ALA A 269 -12.56 -30.89 -8.49
CA ALA A 269 -12.37 -32.34 -8.50
C ALA A 269 -11.43 -32.80 -7.37
N SER A 270 -10.53 -31.93 -6.92
CA SER A 270 -9.64 -32.21 -5.78
C SER A 270 -9.10 -30.92 -5.13
N VAL A 271 -8.55 -31.06 -3.93
CA VAL A 271 -7.79 -29.98 -3.24
C VAL A 271 -6.60 -29.52 -4.09
N SER A 272 -5.93 -30.44 -4.78
CA SER A 272 -4.81 -30.11 -5.68
C SER A 272 -5.26 -29.22 -6.84
N GLU A 273 -6.42 -29.52 -7.43
CA GLU A 273 -6.98 -28.68 -8.48
C GLU A 273 -7.35 -27.28 -7.97
N GLN A 274 -7.98 -27.19 -6.78
CA GLN A 274 -8.27 -25.90 -6.15
C GLN A 274 -6.99 -25.07 -5.96
N ARG A 275 -5.93 -25.67 -5.39
CA ARG A 275 -4.65 -24.98 -5.18
C ARG A 275 -4.00 -24.50 -6.47
N ARG A 276 -4.20 -25.25 -7.55
CA ARG A 276 -3.62 -24.95 -8.87
C ARG A 276 -4.39 -23.86 -9.63
N LEU A 277 -5.72 -23.84 -9.52
CA LEU A 277 -6.58 -23.00 -10.37
C LEU A 277 -7.25 -21.83 -9.65
N GLN A 278 -7.48 -21.90 -8.34
CA GLN A 278 -8.20 -20.84 -7.65
C GLN A 278 -7.42 -19.52 -7.67
N GLY A 279 -8.08 -18.45 -8.12
CA GLY A 279 -7.48 -17.14 -8.35
C GLY A 279 -6.81 -16.97 -9.73
N ALA A 280 -6.80 -18.00 -10.59
CA ALA A 280 -6.39 -17.84 -11.99
C ALA A 280 -7.34 -16.88 -12.73
N LEU A 281 -6.84 -16.14 -13.72
CA LEU A 281 -7.67 -15.12 -14.38
C LEU A 281 -8.45 -15.70 -15.55
N LEU A 282 -9.76 -15.55 -15.47
CA LEU A 282 -10.68 -15.82 -16.56
C LEU A 282 -10.66 -14.63 -17.53
N LEU A 283 -10.34 -14.90 -18.80
CA LEU A 283 -10.21 -13.88 -19.84
C LEU A 283 -11.47 -13.77 -20.71
N ASP A 284 -12.31 -14.81 -20.73
CA ASP A 284 -13.61 -14.79 -21.40
C ASP A 284 -14.68 -15.62 -20.68
N ALA A 285 -15.93 -15.56 -21.14
CA ALA A 285 -17.04 -16.29 -20.51
C ALA A 285 -16.98 -17.81 -20.68
N THR A 286 -16.20 -18.30 -21.64
CA THR A 286 -16.13 -19.73 -21.98
C THR A 286 -15.15 -20.48 -21.08
N GLY A 287 -14.10 -19.79 -20.64
CA GLY A 287 -13.02 -20.35 -19.86
C GLY A 287 -12.25 -21.45 -20.59
N GLY A 288 -11.59 -22.30 -19.82
CA GLY A 288 -10.74 -23.35 -20.36
C GLY A 288 -9.30 -22.89 -20.65
N PRO A 289 -8.43 -23.79 -21.14
CA PRO A 289 -6.99 -23.57 -21.14
C PRO A 289 -6.50 -22.39 -21.99
N GLU A 290 -7.19 -22.08 -23.09
CA GLU A 290 -6.79 -20.97 -23.99
C GLU A 290 -7.25 -19.60 -23.48
N ASN A 291 -8.26 -19.58 -22.60
CA ASN A 291 -8.94 -18.37 -22.12
C ASN A 291 -8.78 -18.17 -20.61
N THR A 292 -7.93 -18.97 -19.97
CA THR A 292 -7.61 -18.86 -18.54
C THR A 292 -6.12 -18.66 -18.35
N LEU A 293 -5.71 -17.51 -17.82
CA LEU A 293 -4.32 -17.27 -17.46
C LEU A 293 -4.01 -18.00 -16.14
N THR A 294 -3.27 -19.10 -16.23
CA THR A 294 -2.89 -19.93 -15.08
C THR A 294 -1.41 -19.79 -14.73
N ALA A 295 -1.00 -20.42 -13.63
CA ALA A 295 0.40 -20.54 -13.25
C ALA A 295 1.27 -21.12 -14.39
N GLU A 296 0.77 -22.17 -15.05
CA GLU A 296 1.46 -22.83 -16.16
C GLU A 296 1.61 -21.92 -17.38
N SER A 297 0.65 -21.01 -17.62
CA SER A 297 0.73 -20.03 -18.71
C SER A 297 1.93 -19.09 -18.57
N VAL A 298 2.27 -18.71 -17.34
CA VAL A 298 3.30 -17.68 -17.06
C VAL A 298 4.62 -18.26 -16.55
N ALA A 299 4.69 -19.54 -16.19
CA ALA A 299 5.90 -20.12 -15.59
C ALA A 299 7.10 -20.13 -16.55
N GLY A 300 6.87 -20.37 -17.84
CA GLY A 300 7.91 -20.56 -18.86
C GLY A 300 7.90 -19.54 -20.01
N ALA A 301 7.07 -18.50 -19.93
CA ALA A 301 6.93 -17.48 -20.98
C ALA A 301 7.28 -16.09 -20.42
N PRO A 302 7.83 -15.17 -21.23
CA PRO A 302 7.99 -13.78 -20.81
C PRO A 302 6.65 -13.18 -20.37
N PHE A 303 6.58 -12.65 -19.16
CA PHE A 303 5.36 -12.08 -18.60
C PHE A 303 5.69 -10.93 -17.65
N LEU A 304 5.56 -9.69 -18.13
CA LEU A 304 5.92 -8.47 -17.40
C LEU A 304 7.38 -8.47 -16.88
N PRO A 305 8.41 -8.67 -17.72
CA PRO A 305 9.80 -8.68 -17.28
C PRO A 305 10.17 -7.43 -16.47
N GLY A 306 10.48 -7.60 -15.19
CA GLY A 306 10.84 -6.49 -14.29
C GLY A 306 9.70 -5.51 -13.99
N GLY A 307 8.47 -5.83 -14.38
CA GLY A 307 7.28 -5.01 -14.17
C GLY A 307 6.67 -5.16 -12.79
N LEU A 308 5.60 -4.40 -12.56
CA LEU A 308 4.75 -4.46 -11.38
C LEU A 308 3.31 -4.70 -11.83
N TRP A 309 2.57 -5.53 -11.10
CA TRP A 309 1.22 -5.94 -11.51
C TRP A 309 0.18 -5.65 -10.43
N PHE A 310 -0.79 -4.80 -10.73
CA PHE A 310 -2.01 -4.68 -9.95
C PHE A 310 -3.09 -5.58 -10.57
N MET A 311 -3.44 -6.65 -9.87
CA MET A 311 -4.40 -7.65 -10.31
C MET A 311 -5.73 -7.49 -9.56
N PHE A 312 -6.73 -6.92 -10.25
CA PHE A 312 -8.10 -6.88 -9.76
C PHE A 312 -8.83 -8.17 -10.17
N ALA A 313 -8.86 -9.15 -9.25
CA ALA A 313 -9.60 -10.40 -9.39
C ALA A 313 -9.78 -11.09 -8.03
N CYS A 314 -10.92 -11.76 -7.83
CA CYS A 314 -11.18 -12.57 -6.64
C CYS A 314 -10.11 -13.64 -6.45
N PHE A 315 -9.65 -13.84 -5.21
CA PHE A 315 -8.62 -14.81 -4.85
C PHE A 315 -7.29 -14.68 -5.59
N GLY A 316 -7.07 -13.59 -6.33
CA GLY A 316 -5.90 -13.44 -7.20
C GLY A 316 -4.58 -13.50 -6.43
N ALA A 317 -4.53 -12.97 -5.20
CA ALA A 317 -3.36 -13.13 -4.35
C ALA A 317 -3.39 -14.43 -3.53
N GLY A 318 -4.57 -14.91 -3.17
CA GLY A 318 -4.71 -16.14 -2.40
C GLY A 318 -6.10 -16.33 -1.80
N THR A 319 -6.22 -17.41 -1.03
CA THR A 319 -7.45 -17.85 -0.38
C THR A 319 -7.24 -17.95 1.13
N PRO A 320 -7.93 -17.13 1.94
CA PRO A 320 -7.83 -17.21 3.39
C PRO A 320 -8.59 -18.42 3.95
N SER A 321 -8.40 -18.69 5.24
CA SER A 321 -9.14 -19.76 5.94
C SER A 321 -10.58 -19.37 6.22
N LYS A 322 -10.85 -18.07 6.32
CA LYS A 322 -12.17 -17.49 6.57
C LYS A 322 -12.35 -16.28 5.70
N SER A 323 -13.52 -16.16 5.06
CA SER A 323 -13.85 -14.95 4.32
C SER A 323 -14.23 -13.82 5.28
N ALA A 324 -13.68 -12.63 5.03
CA ALA A 324 -14.02 -11.43 5.79
C ALA A 324 -15.47 -10.94 5.51
N PHE A 325 -16.07 -11.42 4.42
CA PHE A 325 -17.39 -11.02 3.95
C PHE A 325 -18.52 -11.93 4.43
N TYR A 326 -18.22 -13.17 4.80
CA TYR A 326 -19.24 -14.20 5.07
C TYR A 326 -20.28 -13.78 6.13
N LYS A 327 -19.82 -13.27 7.28
CA LYS A 327 -20.71 -12.85 8.38
C LYS A 327 -21.75 -11.83 7.92
N TRP A 328 -21.35 -10.93 7.02
CA TRP A 328 -22.20 -9.87 6.50
C TRP A 328 -23.11 -10.33 5.38
N LEU A 329 -22.63 -11.20 4.49
CA LEU A 329 -23.48 -11.83 3.50
C LEU A 329 -24.62 -12.60 4.17
N LYS A 330 -24.36 -13.28 5.29
CA LYS A 330 -25.41 -13.90 6.11
C LYS A 330 -26.40 -12.89 6.69
N GLN A 331 -25.93 -11.74 7.17
CA GLN A 331 -26.83 -10.68 7.67
C GLN A 331 -27.67 -10.07 6.53
N LEU A 332 -27.07 -9.80 5.36
CA LEU A 332 -27.79 -9.31 4.19
C LEU A 332 -28.83 -10.33 3.69
N ALA A 333 -28.49 -11.62 3.70
CA ALA A 333 -29.43 -12.69 3.38
C ALA A 333 -30.60 -12.73 4.37
N ALA A 334 -30.34 -12.62 5.68
CA ALA A 334 -31.37 -12.56 6.71
C ALA A 334 -32.30 -11.33 6.56
N LEU A 335 -31.80 -10.25 5.97
CA LEU A 335 -32.58 -9.05 5.64
C LEU A 335 -33.30 -9.11 4.28
N GLY A 336 -33.23 -10.24 3.56
CA GLY A 336 -33.81 -10.40 2.22
C GLY A 336 -33.13 -9.53 1.16
N ARG A 337 -31.89 -9.08 1.40
CA ARG A 337 -31.11 -8.19 0.53
C ARG A 337 -30.09 -8.93 -0.33
N LEU A 338 -29.92 -10.23 -0.13
CA LEU A 338 -29.12 -11.10 -0.98
C LEU A 338 -30.06 -12.03 -1.77
N ARG A 339 -29.94 -12.05 -3.10
CA ARG A 339 -30.75 -12.93 -3.97
C ARG A 339 -30.24 -14.37 -3.99
N GLU A 340 -28.93 -14.55 -3.79
CA GLU A 340 -28.24 -15.84 -3.82
C GLU A 340 -27.86 -16.31 -2.42
N SER A 341 -27.35 -17.53 -2.28
CA SER A 341 -26.96 -18.05 -0.98
C SER A 341 -25.66 -17.39 -0.51
N ALA A 342 -25.64 -16.87 0.71
CA ALA A 342 -24.40 -16.41 1.35
C ALA A 342 -23.35 -17.53 1.49
N ASP A 343 -23.79 -18.79 1.47
CA ASP A 343 -22.91 -19.96 1.56
C ASP A 343 -22.18 -20.26 0.25
N ASP A 344 -22.60 -19.70 -0.89
CA ASP A 344 -21.87 -19.85 -2.16
C ASP A 344 -20.47 -19.19 -2.09
N VAL A 345 -20.34 -18.13 -1.30
CA VAL A 345 -19.04 -17.48 -1.02
C VAL A 345 -18.11 -18.40 -0.21
N LEU A 346 -18.65 -19.30 0.61
CA LEU A 346 -17.85 -20.29 1.32
C LEU A 346 -17.37 -21.42 0.41
N ALA A 347 -18.03 -21.67 -0.72
CA ALA A 347 -17.68 -22.79 -1.59
C ALA A 347 -16.22 -22.72 -2.05
N SER A 348 -15.68 -21.51 -2.20
CA SER A 348 -14.29 -21.25 -2.61
C SER A 348 -13.29 -21.28 -1.46
N LEU A 349 -13.72 -21.32 -0.19
CA LEU A 349 -12.79 -21.41 0.93
C LEU A 349 -12.25 -22.84 1.11
N PRO A 350 -11.09 -23.01 1.77
CA PRO A 350 -10.61 -24.33 2.16
C PRO A 350 -11.67 -25.02 3.04
N VAL A 351 -11.94 -26.29 2.76
CA VAL A 351 -12.82 -27.11 3.62
C VAL A 351 -12.13 -27.43 4.95
N ASP A 352 -12.88 -27.88 5.94
CA ASP A 352 -12.33 -28.20 7.26
C ASP A 352 -11.15 -29.19 7.18
N GLY A 353 -10.01 -28.79 7.73
CA GLY A 353 -8.75 -29.54 7.68
C GLY A 353 -7.79 -29.11 6.57
N GLU A 354 -8.26 -28.34 5.57
CA GLU A 354 -7.42 -27.77 4.53
C GLU A 354 -6.84 -26.41 4.92
N LYS A 355 -5.65 -26.13 4.39
CA LYS A 355 -4.89 -24.91 4.74
C LYS A 355 -5.21 -23.75 3.80
N PRO A 356 -5.25 -22.49 4.30
CA PRO A 356 -5.25 -21.31 3.44
C PRO A 356 -3.97 -21.27 2.60
N PHE A 357 -4.02 -20.60 1.44
CA PHE A 357 -2.90 -20.60 0.51
C PHE A 357 -2.79 -19.33 -0.35
N ILE A 358 -1.55 -18.97 -0.72
CA ILE A 358 -1.25 -18.02 -1.80
C ILE A 358 -1.53 -18.69 -3.16
N ALA A 359 -2.19 -17.95 -4.07
CA ALA A 359 -2.65 -18.47 -5.35
C ALA A 359 -1.48 -18.90 -6.27
N ALA A 360 -1.67 -19.93 -7.08
CA ALA A 360 -0.59 -20.47 -7.92
C ALA A 360 -0.08 -19.48 -8.99
N LEU A 361 -0.97 -18.70 -9.59
CA LEU A 361 -0.65 -17.74 -10.65
C LEU A 361 0.40 -16.70 -10.22
N PRO A 362 0.22 -15.93 -9.12
CA PRO A 362 1.25 -14.99 -8.68
C PRO A 362 2.54 -15.67 -8.23
N LYS A 363 2.49 -16.89 -7.65
CA LYS A 363 3.70 -17.65 -7.31
C LYS A 363 4.54 -17.94 -8.57
N ALA A 364 3.92 -18.47 -9.61
CA ALA A 364 4.61 -18.78 -10.87
C ALA A 364 5.14 -17.50 -11.55
N ALA A 365 4.35 -16.42 -11.57
CA ALA A 365 4.79 -15.14 -12.13
C ALA A 365 6.00 -14.56 -11.37
N LEU A 366 5.99 -14.61 -10.03
CA LEU A 366 7.12 -14.13 -9.23
C LEU A 366 8.35 -15.04 -9.36
N ALA A 367 8.20 -16.36 -9.46
CA ALA A 367 9.34 -17.27 -9.66
C ALA A 367 9.94 -17.17 -11.07
N ASN A 368 9.14 -16.81 -12.08
CA ASN A 368 9.59 -16.69 -13.47
C ASN A 368 10.74 -15.66 -13.60
N PRO A 369 11.92 -16.03 -14.12
CA PRO A 369 13.04 -15.11 -14.35
C PRO A 369 12.73 -13.92 -15.27
N GLN A 370 11.74 -14.04 -16.14
CA GLN A 370 11.21 -12.99 -17.03
C GLN A 370 9.81 -12.51 -16.56
N GLY A 371 9.52 -12.70 -15.27
CA GLY A 371 8.30 -12.31 -14.58
C GLY A 371 8.34 -10.90 -13.95
N PRO A 372 7.23 -10.45 -13.33
CA PRO A 372 7.20 -9.22 -12.54
C PRO A 372 8.03 -9.31 -11.26
N LEU A 373 8.33 -8.15 -10.66
CA LEU A 373 9.04 -8.02 -9.38
C LEU A 373 8.09 -8.09 -8.17
N ALA A 374 6.86 -7.61 -8.34
CA ALA A 374 5.83 -7.66 -7.31
C ALA A 374 4.42 -7.58 -7.92
N ILE A 375 3.44 -8.08 -7.16
CA ILE A 375 2.03 -8.15 -7.53
C ILE A 375 1.19 -7.64 -6.36
N LEU A 376 0.34 -6.65 -6.61
CA LEU A 376 -0.75 -6.27 -5.72
C LEU A 376 -2.00 -7.04 -6.16
N GLY A 377 -2.58 -7.84 -5.26
CA GLY A 377 -3.75 -8.65 -5.58
C GLY A 377 -4.65 -8.84 -4.38
N HIS A 378 -5.84 -9.38 -4.62
CA HIS A 378 -6.82 -9.57 -3.56
C HIS A 378 -6.71 -10.95 -2.90
N LEU A 379 -6.58 -10.96 -1.58
CA LEU A 379 -6.67 -12.13 -0.71
C LEU A 379 -8.13 -12.23 -0.26
N ASP A 380 -8.87 -13.25 -0.73
CA ASP A 380 -10.36 -13.36 -0.67
C ASP A 380 -11.08 -12.73 -1.90
N LEU A 381 -12.40 -12.57 -1.81
CA LEU A 381 -13.24 -11.91 -2.82
C LEU A 381 -12.90 -10.43 -3.05
N ALA A 382 -12.74 -10.04 -4.31
CA ALA A 382 -12.59 -8.64 -4.72
C ALA A 382 -13.95 -8.05 -5.11
N TRP A 383 -14.33 -6.93 -4.50
CA TRP A 383 -15.58 -6.24 -4.76
C TRP A 383 -15.34 -4.91 -5.47
N ALA A 384 -16.41 -4.35 -6.04
CA ALA A 384 -16.34 -3.03 -6.65
C ALA A 384 -16.26 -1.88 -5.63
N TYR A 385 -16.31 -2.14 -4.31
CA TYR A 385 -16.38 -1.09 -3.29
C TYR A 385 -15.15 -0.20 -3.29
N SER A 386 -13.96 -0.78 -3.46
CA SER A 386 -12.67 -0.10 -3.51
C SER A 386 -12.66 1.05 -4.53
N PHE A 387 -13.37 0.91 -5.65
CA PHE A 387 -13.47 1.94 -6.70
C PHE A 387 -14.88 2.47 -6.97
N THR A 388 -15.90 2.08 -6.20
CA THR A 388 -17.29 2.53 -6.39
C THR A 388 -17.89 3.05 -5.08
N ASN A 389 -18.47 4.25 -5.11
CA ASN A 389 -19.23 4.78 -3.99
C ASN A 389 -20.72 4.42 -4.11
N VAL A 390 -21.15 3.37 -3.39
CA VAL A 390 -22.54 2.88 -3.42
C VAL A 390 -23.52 3.93 -2.86
N GLU A 391 -23.14 4.69 -1.84
CA GLU A 391 -24.01 5.71 -1.23
C GLU A 391 -24.21 6.94 -2.11
N ARG A 392 -23.24 7.27 -2.97
CA ARG A 392 -23.31 8.39 -3.92
C ARG A 392 -23.71 7.94 -5.32
N GLY A 393 -24.68 7.04 -5.42
CA GLY A 393 -25.24 6.59 -6.70
C GLY A 393 -24.25 5.83 -7.58
N GLY A 394 -23.29 5.13 -6.98
CA GLY A 394 -22.31 4.32 -7.72
C GLY A 394 -21.22 5.13 -8.43
N ARG A 395 -20.90 6.36 -7.99
CA ARG A 395 -19.83 7.17 -8.58
C ARG A 395 -18.46 6.49 -8.43
N SER A 396 -17.59 6.66 -9.44
CA SER A 396 -16.22 6.17 -9.41
C SER A 396 -15.42 6.80 -8.26
N GLN A 397 -14.58 5.97 -7.64
CA GLN A 397 -13.57 6.30 -6.64
C GLN A 397 -12.21 5.72 -7.08
N ALA A 398 -11.98 5.61 -8.39
CA ALA A 398 -10.76 5.05 -8.99
C ALA A 398 -9.46 5.69 -8.46
N ALA A 399 -9.53 6.93 -7.96
CA ALA A 399 -8.41 7.64 -7.35
C ALA A 399 -7.68 6.82 -6.26
N ARG A 400 -8.39 5.95 -5.53
CA ARG A 400 -7.78 5.08 -4.51
C ARG A 400 -6.78 4.11 -5.11
N ILE A 401 -7.18 3.37 -6.16
CA ILE A 401 -6.29 2.45 -6.89
C ILE A 401 -5.27 3.21 -7.73
N PHE A 402 -5.71 4.30 -8.39
CA PHE A 402 -4.82 5.14 -9.20
C PHE A 402 -3.64 5.70 -8.40
N SER A 403 -3.83 6.00 -7.12
CA SER A 403 -2.75 6.49 -6.25
C SER A 403 -1.56 5.51 -6.23
N SER A 404 -1.82 4.21 -6.03
CA SER A 404 -0.82 3.14 -6.07
C SER A 404 -0.17 3.01 -7.44
N LEU A 405 -0.97 3.03 -8.52
CA LEU A 405 -0.43 2.98 -9.89
C LEU A 405 0.53 4.14 -10.14
N ASN A 406 0.14 5.34 -9.75
CA ASN A 406 0.96 6.54 -9.89
C ASN A 406 2.24 6.45 -9.07
N VAL A 407 2.21 5.94 -7.83
CA VAL A 407 3.42 5.74 -7.01
C VAL A 407 4.38 4.77 -7.69
N MET A 408 3.88 3.63 -8.18
CA MET A 408 4.69 2.63 -8.89
C MET A 408 5.32 3.17 -10.17
N VAL A 409 4.53 3.84 -11.01
CA VAL A 409 4.98 4.40 -12.30
C VAL A 409 6.06 5.47 -12.12
N ASN A 410 6.02 6.23 -11.02
CA ASN A 410 7.02 7.24 -10.69
C ASN A 410 8.32 6.63 -10.10
N GLY A 411 8.48 5.30 -10.12
CA GLY A 411 9.71 4.63 -9.70
C GLY A 411 9.87 4.47 -8.19
N SER A 412 8.82 4.71 -7.40
CA SER A 412 8.86 4.44 -5.96
C SER A 412 8.85 2.94 -5.66
N ARG A 413 9.36 2.56 -4.49
CA ARG A 413 9.29 1.18 -3.98
C ARG A 413 7.83 0.75 -3.81
N VAL A 414 7.52 -0.49 -4.19
CA VAL A 414 6.14 -0.98 -4.29
C VAL A 414 5.43 -1.02 -2.93
N GLY A 415 6.16 -1.16 -1.83
CA GLY A 415 5.62 -1.03 -0.48
C GLY A 415 4.99 0.35 -0.21
N VAL A 416 5.57 1.43 -0.76
CA VAL A 416 5.01 2.79 -0.70
C VAL A 416 3.73 2.88 -1.51
N ALA A 417 3.68 2.21 -2.67
CA ALA A 417 2.48 2.16 -3.48
C ALA A 417 1.35 1.39 -2.81
N HIS A 418 1.67 0.31 -2.09
CA HIS A 418 0.70 -0.41 -1.27
C HIS A 418 0.18 0.47 -0.13
N ASP A 419 1.04 1.21 0.57
CA ASP A 419 0.62 2.11 1.65
C ASP A 419 -0.28 3.26 1.17
N ALA A 420 -0.10 3.74 -0.07
CA ALA A 420 -1.01 4.71 -0.68
C ALA A 420 -2.47 4.19 -0.76
N LEU A 421 -2.65 2.89 -0.99
CA LEU A 421 -3.97 2.24 -0.91
C LEU A 421 -4.40 2.04 0.54
N MET A 422 -3.47 1.65 1.42
CA MET A 422 -3.76 1.45 2.85
C MET A 422 -4.16 2.74 3.56
N GLN A 423 -3.79 3.92 3.05
CA GLN A 423 -4.30 5.20 3.53
C GLN A 423 -5.83 5.26 3.44
N ALA A 424 -6.40 4.86 2.29
CA ALA A 424 -7.85 4.81 2.14
C ALA A 424 -8.49 3.78 3.08
N TYR A 425 -7.83 2.64 3.30
CA TYR A 425 -8.28 1.66 4.29
C TYR A 425 -8.34 2.28 5.70
N ARG A 426 -7.30 3.02 6.12
CA ARG A 426 -7.23 3.66 7.44
C ARG A 426 -8.34 4.70 7.61
N GLU A 427 -8.60 5.52 6.60
CA GLU A 427 -9.70 6.49 6.60
C GLU A 427 -11.06 5.80 6.78
N VAL A 428 -11.33 4.74 6.02
CA VAL A 428 -12.59 4.00 6.11
C VAL A 428 -12.70 3.25 7.44
N ASN A 429 -11.60 2.72 7.97
CA ASN A 429 -11.59 2.07 9.29
C ASN A 429 -11.89 3.07 10.42
N HIS A 430 -11.40 4.30 10.33
CA HIS A 430 -11.76 5.37 11.26
C HIS A 430 -13.25 5.71 11.16
N LEU A 431 -13.78 5.92 9.94
CA LEU A 431 -15.20 6.17 9.71
C LEU A 431 -16.10 5.06 10.28
N LEU A 432 -15.72 3.80 10.07
CA LEU A 432 -16.44 2.65 10.60
C LEU A 432 -16.46 2.64 12.14
N SER A 433 -15.36 3.05 12.78
CA SER A 433 -15.27 3.15 14.23
C SER A 433 -16.19 4.25 14.76
N SER A 434 -16.19 5.43 14.13
CA SER A 434 -17.12 6.52 14.48
C SER A 434 -18.59 6.13 14.29
N TYR A 435 -18.90 5.34 13.25
CA TYR A 435 -20.26 4.81 13.08
C TYR A 435 -20.66 3.83 14.18
N PHE A 436 -19.72 3.06 14.71
CA PHE A 436 -20.00 2.17 15.84
C PHE A 436 -20.28 2.96 17.13
N GLU A 437 -19.48 4.00 17.40
CA GLU A 437 -19.66 4.90 18.53
C GLU A 437 -21.02 5.62 18.49
N GLU A 438 -21.37 6.28 17.38
CA GLU A 438 -22.67 6.96 17.22
C GLU A 438 -23.86 6.01 17.41
N ARG A 439 -23.76 4.75 16.95
CA ARG A 439 -24.81 3.75 17.17
C ARG A 439 -24.96 3.36 18.64
N ARG A 440 -23.85 3.28 19.37
CA ARG A 440 -23.83 2.98 20.82
C ARG A 440 -24.33 4.16 21.63
N GLU A 441 -23.91 5.38 21.30
CA GLU A 441 -24.37 6.61 21.95
C GLU A 441 -25.88 6.79 21.76
N ALA A 442 -26.39 6.63 20.53
CA ALA A 442 -27.82 6.74 20.27
C ALA A 442 -28.66 5.74 21.08
N GLU A 443 -28.13 4.53 21.29
CA GLU A 443 -28.76 3.50 22.14
C GLU A 443 -28.75 3.90 23.62
N VAL A 444 -27.62 4.39 24.14
CA VAL A 444 -27.49 4.84 25.54
C VAL A 444 -28.37 6.06 25.81
N GLU A 445 -28.43 7.01 24.88
CA GLU A 445 -29.23 8.24 24.99
C GLU A 445 -30.70 8.05 24.60
N ALA A 446 -31.10 6.83 24.21
CA ALA A 446 -32.45 6.51 23.73
C ALA A 446 -32.95 7.45 22.61
N ARG A 447 -32.05 7.90 21.73
CA ARG A 447 -32.37 8.75 20.56
C ARG A 447 -32.32 7.96 19.26
N PRO A 448 -32.99 8.45 18.18
CA PRO A 448 -32.82 7.86 16.87
C PRO A 448 -31.36 7.92 16.41
N CYS A 449 -30.84 6.78 15.96
CA CYS A 449 -29.51 6.71 15.36
C CYS A 449 -29.53 7.26 13.93
N THR A 450 -28.59 8.15 13.62
CA THR A 450 -28.45 8.74 12.28
C THR A 450 -27.81 7.79 11.28
N ILE A 451 -27.05 6.80 11.76
CA ILE A 451 -26.35 5.82 10.93
C ILE A 451 -27.26 4.65 10.58
N THR A 452 -27.66 4.60 9.31
CA THR A 452 -28.48 3.50 8.81
C THR A 452 -27.72 2.17 8.82
N PRO A 453 -28.39 1.02 9.01
CA PRO A 453 -27.75 -0.29 8.87
C PRO A 453 -27.09 -0.53 7.52
N ALA A 454 -27.67 0.02 6.44
CA ALA A 454 -27.12 -0.09 5.09
C ALA A 454 -25.80 0.67 4.94
N SER A 455 -25.74 1.92 5.42
CA SER A 455 -24.52 2.72 5.44
C SER A 455 -23.39 2.03 6.21
N PHE A 456 -23.71 1.50 7.39
CA PHE A 456 -22.75 0.73 8.20
C PHE A 456 -22.21 -0.50 7.44
N ALA A 457 -23.10 -1.26 6.79
CA ALA A 457 -22.70 -2.43 6.01
C ALA A 457 -21.84 -2.06 4.79
N HIS A 458 -22.19 -1.01 4.04
CA HIS A 458 -21.41 -0.55 2.90
C HIS A 458 -20.00 -0.08 3.31
N THR A 459 -19.89 0.67 4.42
CA THR A 459 -18.59 1.10 4.95
C THR A 459 -17.75 -0.10 5.41
N PHE A 460 -18.37 -1.11 6.03
CA PHE A 460 -17.68 -2.34 6.41
C PHE A 460 -17.17 -3.13 5.19
N MET A 461 -18.02 -3.29 4.16
CA MET A 461 -17.62 -3.94 2.90
C MET A 461 -16.46 -3.22 2.23
N LEU A 462 -16.51 -1.89 2.15
CA LEU A 462 -15.41 -1.07 1.63
C LEU A 462 -14.13 -1.26 2.43
N ARG A 463 -14.21 -1.26 3.76
CA ARG A 463 -13.06 -1.48 4.64
C ARG A 463 -12.39 -2.82 4.37
N ASN A 464 -13.17 -3.90 4.24
CA ASN A 464 -12.62 -5.23 4.00
C ASN A 464 -12.10 -5.43 2.58
N ASP A 465 -12.76 -4.86 1.58
CA ASP A 465 -12.30 -4.86 0.19
C ASP A 465 -10.96 -4.12 0.06
N LEU A 466 -10.79 -2.98 0.75
CA LEU A 466 -9.50 -2.30 0.80
C LEU A 466 -8.43 -3.09 1.56
N GLN A 467 -8.78 -3.73 2.68
CA GLN A 467 -7.84 -4.55 3.47
C GLN A 467 -7.34 -5.77 2.68
N GLY A 468 -8.20 -6.36 1.83
CA GLY A 468 -7.89 -7.59 1.10
C GLY A 468 -6.82 -7.43 0.02
N TYR A 469 -6.48 -6.20 -0.39
CA TYR A 469 -5.32 -5.97 -1.26
C TYR A 469 -4.01 -6.18 -0.50
N VAL A 470 -3.31 -7.25 -0.85
CA VAL A 470 -2.00 -7.61 -0.30
C VAL A 470 -0.92 -7.47 -1.36
N LEU A 471 0.30 -7.19 -0.91
CA LEU A 471 1.48 -7.12 -1.74
C LEU A 471 2.22 -8.46 -1.71
N LEU A 472 2.35 -9.08 -2.87
CA LEU A 472 3.18 -10.26 -3.10
C LEU A 472 4.49 -9.83 -3.77
N GLY A 473 5.62 -10.20 -3.16
CA GLY A 473 6.96 -9.71 -3.52
C GLY A 473 7.63 -9.00 -2.35
N ASP A 474 8.91 -8.68 -2.52
CA ASP A 474 9.68 -7.85 -1.61
C ASP A 474 9.18 -6.40 -1.67
N PRO A 475 8.72 -5.80 -0.54
CA PRO A 475 8.15 -4.46 -0.55
C PRO A 475 9.14 -3.36 -0.94
N ALA A 476 10.44 -3.64 -0.91
CA ALA A 476 11.47 -2.70 -1.31
C ALA A 476 11.76 -2.70 -2.83
N VAL A 477 11.19 -3.60 -3.64
CA VAL A 477 11.42 -3.56 -5.10
C VAL A 477 10.76 -2.33 -5.73
N ARG A 478 11.35 -1.85 -6.83
CA ARG A 478 10.83 -0.79 -7.68
C ARG A 478 11.12 -1.13 -9.14
N LEU A 479 10.52 -0.40 -10.07
CA LEU A 479 10.79 -0.58 -11.50
C LEU A 479 12.28 -0.33 -11.80
N PRO A 480 12.95 -1.18 -12.60
CA PRO A 480 14.37 -1.05 -12.93
C PRO A 480 14.58 -0.02 -14.04
N LEU A 481 14.31 1.25 -13.75
CA LEU A 481 14.42 2.36 -14.71
C LEU A 481 15.84 2.96 -14.74
N ALA A 482 16.21 3.56 -15.86
CA ALA A 482 17.45 4.33 -15.95
C ALA A 482 17.38 5.55 -15.01
N GLY A 483 18.45 5.80 -14.26
CA GLY A 483 18.54 6.96 -13.38
C GLY A 483 17.84 6.82 -12.03
N THR A 484 17.20 5.68 -11.72
CA THR A 484 16.78 5.35 -10.35
C THR A 484 17.99 4.95 -9.52
N LYS A 485 18.88 5.89 -9.22
CA LYS A 485 19.82 5.71 -8.10
C LYS A 485 19.02 5.70 -6.80
N ASP A 486 19.46 4.94 -5.82
CA ASP A 486 19.01 5.15 -4.44
C ASP A 486 19.18 6.64 -4.14
N ALA A 487 18.15 7.28 -3.61
CA ALA A 487 18.21 8.67 -3.18
C ALA A 487 19.21 8.89 -2.02
N ALA A 488 20.07 7.90 -1.71
CA ALA A 488 21.31 8.09 -1.00
C ALA A 488 22.28 8.91 -1.88
N LYS A 489 22.22 10.23 -1.70
CA LYS A 489 22.95 11.28 -2.43
C LYS A 489 22.39 11.61 -3.82
N SER A 490 21.11 11.96 -3.88
CA SER A 490 20.81 13.19 -4.60
C SER A 490 21.29 14.31 -3.67
N ASP A 491 22.38 14.99 -4.02
CA ASP A 491 22.45 16.42 -3.72
C ASP A 491 21.19 16.99 -4.38
N ALA A 492 20.08 17.00 -3.63
CA ALA A 492 18.99 17.90 -3.92
C ALA A 492 19.68 19.24 -3.96
N GLU A 493 19.85 19.77 -5.16
CA GLU A 493 20.21 21.15 -5.39
C GLU A 493 19.32 21.92 -4.42
N ALA A 494 19.95 22.43 -3.36
CA ALA A 494 19.24 23.01 -2.26
C ALA A 494 18.27 24.02 -2.88
N PRO A 495 16.96 23.99 -2.54
CA PRO A 495 16.06 25.00 -3.05
C PRO A 495 16.73 26.34 -2.73
N ALA A 496 17.04 27.11 -3.78
CA ALA A 496 17.75 28.37 -3.64
C ALA A 496 17.12 29.13 -2.47
N PRO A 497 17.93 29.64 -1.52
CA PRO A 497 17.42 30.14 -0.25
C PRO A 497 16.26 31.09 -0.52
N ARG A 498 15.06 30.73 -0.01
CA ARG A 498 13.87 31.58 -0.16
C ARG A 498 14.22 32.93 0.46
N LYS A 499 14.33 33.97 -0.37
CA LYS A 499 14.72 35.31 0.07
C LYS A 499 13.65 35.89 0.97
N ASN A 500 14.08 36.64 1.97
CA ASN A 500 13.19 37.26 2.93
C ASN A 500 12.34 38.31 2.19
N VAL A 501 11.01 38.29 2.39
CA VAL A 501 10.07 39.23 1.75
C VAL A 501 10.47 40.69 2.00
N ALA A 502 11.03 40.99 3.18
CA ALA A 502 11.51 42.34 3.52
C ALA A 502 12.71 42.78 2.67
N GLU A 503 13.59 41.85 2.28
CA GLU A 503 14.73 42.14 1.39
C GLU A 503 14.27 42.35 -0.05
N MET A 504 13.28 41.57 -0.49
CA MET A 504 12.65 41.75 -1.80
C MET A 504 11.96 43.12 -1.90
N GLU A 505 11.23 43.51 -0.87
CA GLU A 505 10.60 44.83 -0.78
C GLU A 505 11.64 45.95 -0.84
N GLN A 506 12.73 45.84 -0.09
CA GLN A 506 13.81 46.83 -0.10
C GLN A 506 14.44 46.97 -1.49
N ALA A 507 14.72 45.86 -2.18
CA ALA A 507 15.26 45.86 -3.54
C ALA A 507 14.32 46.57 -4.52
N VAL A 508 13.02 46.28 -4.42
CA VAL A 508 11.98 46.90 -5.25
C VAL A 508 11.87 48.40 -4.98
N LEU A 509 11.88 48.84 -3.72
CA LEU A 509 11.80 50.26 -3.36
C LEU A 509 13.00 51.05 -3.89
N VAL A 510 14.21 50.48 -3.78
CA VAL A 510 15.44 51.10 -4.34
C VAL A 510 15.38 51.17 -5.86
N ALA A 511 14.84 50.14 -6.52
CA ALA A 511 14.67 50.13 -7.97
C ALA A 511 13.61 51.14 -8.45
N ILE A 512 12.47 51.26 -7.75
CA ILE A 512 11.41 52.23 -8.05
C ILE A 512 11.90 53.67 -7.83
N ALA A 513 12.73 53.90 -6.81
CA ALA A 513 13.31 55.22 -6.55
C ALA A 513 14.25 55.71 -7.67
N GLY A 514 14.69 54.82 -8.58
CA GLY A 514 15.42 55.18 -9.80
C GLY A 514 16.86 55.65 -9.63
N ASN A 515 17.39 55.63 -8.40
CA ASN A 515 18.71 56.20 -8.07
C ASN A 515 19.90 55.25 -8.33
N ARG A 516 19.64 54.00 -8.74
CA ARG A 516 20.66 52.97 -8.99
C ARG A 516 20.27 52.13 -10.20
N ARG A 517 21.28 51.60 -10.90
CA ARG A 517 21.06 50.69 -12.05
C ARG A 517 20.53 49.34 -11.57
N LYS A 518 19.55 48.78 -12.28
CA LYS A 518 18.88 47.52 -11.92
C LYS A 518 19.84 46.34 -11.85
N GLU A 519 20.86 46.30 -12.70
CA GLU A 519 21.87 45.25 -12.72
C GLU A 519 22.67 45.20 -11.41
N ALA A 520 22.95 46.37 -10.82
CA ALA A 520 23.68 46.46 -9.55
C ALA A 520 22.80 46.07 -8.36
N ILE A 521 21.51 46.38 -8.42
CA ILE A 521 20.53 45.98 -7.39
C ILE A 521 20.30 44.46 -7.46
N ALA A 522 20.11 43.92 -8.66
CA ALA A 522 19.91 42.49 -8.88
C ALA A 522 21.11 41.68 -8.37
N ALA A 523 22.34 42.13 -8.68
CA ALA A 523 23.56 41.49 -8.18
C ALA A 523 23.71 41.55 -6.65
N GLU A 524 23.36 42.67 -6.01
CA GLU A 524 23.41 42.81 -4.54
C GLU A 524 22.43 41.86 -3.84
N HIS A 525 21.29 41.62 -4.47
CA HIS A 525 20.27 40.72 -3.97
C HIS A 525 20.37 39.32 -4.57
N ASP A 526 21.47 38.94 -5.22
CA ASP A 526 21.75 37.62 -5.81
C ASP A 526 20.63 37.09 -6.75
N VAL A 527 20.00 37.99 -7.49
CA VAL A 527 18.98 37.67 -8.51
C VAL A 527 19.40 38.19 -9.87
N ASP A 528 18.79 37.64 -10.93
CA ASP A 528 18.90 38.27 -12.25
C ASP A 528 17.92 39.45 -12.39
N VAL A 529 18.14 40.27 -13.42
CA VAL A 529 17.35 41.47 -13.67
C VAL A 529 15.89 41.13 -13.99
N ASN A 530 15.60 39.98 -14.62
CA ASN A 530 14.23 39.58 -14.96
C ASN A 530 13.44 39.22 -13.70
N GLU A 531 14.08 38.57 -12.74
CA GLU A 531 13.47 38.24 -11.45
C GLU A 531 13.24 39.50 -10.61
N LEU A 532 14.18 40.45 -10.61
CA LEU A 532 13.97 41.76 -10.00
C LEU A 532 12.81 42.54 -10.67
N ASP A 533 12.68 42.48 -12.00
CA ASP A 533 11.58 43.10 -12.73
C ASP A 533 10.22 42.46 -12.35
N ARG A 534 10.16 41.14 -12.18
CA ARG A 534 8.94 40.47 -11.67
C ARG A 534 8.54 40.96 -10.28
N TRP A 535 9.51 41.20 -9.40
CA TRP A 535 9.22 41.71 -8.05
C TRP A 535 8.63 43.12 -8.12
N ILE A 536 9.20 43.99 -8.98
CA ILE A 536 8.72 45.36 -9.18
C ILE A 536 7.29 45.35 -9.73
N ASP A 537 7.02 44.55 -10.76
CA ASP A 537 5.69 44.47 -11.38
C ASP A 537 4.63 43.97 -10.39
N THR A 538 4.98 42.95 -9.61
CA THR A 538 4.09 42.37 -8.59
C THR A 538 3.77 43.41 -7.51
N TYR A 539 4.79 44.10 -6.99
CA TYR A 539 4.64 45.13 -5.96
C TYR A 539 3.81 46.32 -6.47
N GLN A 540 4.08 46.81 -7.67
CA GLN A 540 3.32 47.93 -8.26
C GLN A 540 1.87 47.56 -8.57
N THR A 541 1.61 46.32 -9.03
CA THR A 541 0.26 45.85 -9.29
C THR A 541 -0.56 45.80 -8.00
N ALA A 542 -0.01 45.17 -6.96
CA ALA A 542 -0.65 45.11 -5.64
C ALA A 542 -0.86 46.51 -5.03
N GLY A 543 0.13 47.40 -5.17
CA GLY A 543 0.03 48.79 -4.70
C GLY A 543 -1.07 49.58 -5.42
N ARG A 544 -1.21 49.43 -6.74
CA ARG A 544 -2.30 50.07 -7.50
C ARG A 544 -3.68 49.53 -7.11
N GLU A 545 -3.81 48.22 -6.92
CA GLU A 545 -5.05 47.60 -6.44
C GLU A 545 -5.43 48.05 -5.02
N ALA A 546 -4.45 48.27 -4.14
CA ALA A 546 -4.68 48.80 -2.82
C ALA A 546 -5.15 50.27 -2.88
N LEU A 547 -4.48 51.11 -3.68
CA LEU A 547 -4.88 52.51 -3.87
C LEU A 547 -6.26 52.65 -4.52
N GLY A 548 -6.60 51.78 -5.48
CA GLY A 548 -7.93 51.76 -6.10
C GLY A 548 -9.06 51.37 -5.15
N ARG A 549 -8.75 50.71 -4.03
CA ARG A 549 -9.72 50.43 -2.95
C ARG A 549 -9.90 51.59 -1.97
N MET A 550 -9.05 52.63 -2.05
CA MET A 550 -9.10 53.82 -1.20
C MET A 550 -9.75 55.03 -1.90
N GLN A 551 -9.99 54.93 -3.22
CA GLN A 551 -10.90 55.80 -3.97
C GLN A 551 -12.32 55.28 -3.85
#